data_AF-A0AAQ2IST4-F1
#
_entry.id   AF-A0AAQ2IST4-F1
#
_cell.length_a   1.000
_cell.length_b   1.000
_cell.length_c   1.000
_cell.angle_alpha   90.00
_cell.angle_beta   90.00
_cell.angle_gamma   90.00
#
_symmetry.space_group_name_H-M   'P 1'
#
loop_
_entity.id
_entity.type
_entity.pdbx_description
1 polymer ?
#
loop_
_entity_poly.entity_id
_entity_poly.type
_entity_poly.pdbx_seq_one_letter_code
_entity_poly.pdbx_strand_id
1 'polypeptide(L)'
;MKNNNILFVSLAALMLVTSHSYACSTTETESNDSEGNANSGVCNNTTISGELSRGDIDWFTFDVAAPGSIDISLDHSSGDDFDWFLYQETGSAVVSRETSQIPETGSFYAETAGTYYIKLTRYSGSGWYDLIVNFVQGETPPPPTGECNYGIRPSKPGALKAYLAGNSSDTCNTLTPDNGATLLMGGGTDVDNAFSQRVAPHIGNGADVVVLRTSGTDAYNDYLLGLMAADSVETLIIDSVSKANDPYVDWAIRSAEFVWFAGGDQSDYLNKWQGTSVQSAVQHVFDKGGVVGGTSAGMALLADSIYDPDGVLGAISSEVVTDFCHETLNFSSRFVSIPMLDNALTDTHFAERDRMGRAAVSLARHSSNYFNIAASEATSIFINSEGEGSVDGSAEVYILKETAQTKRTALACGQAVQYQDFLRVKVLPGQSYNIYTHTHSSSELAVSINGNLSNFYLPNNPY
;
A
#
# COMPACT_ATOMS: atom_id res chain seq x y z
N MET A 1 23.26 -60.12 -30.25
CA MET A 1 23.52 -60.14 -28.78
C MET A 1 22.78 -58.94 -28.22
N LYS A 2 21.55 -59.18 -27.72
CA LYS A 2 21.16 -59.18 -26.29
C LYS A 2 21.20 -57.76 -25.71
N ASN A 3 20.16 -57.17 -25.13
CA ASN A 3 18.87 -57.67 -24.66
C ASN A 3 17.92 -56.47 -24.47
N ASN A 4 16.63 -56.69 -24.72
CA ASN A 4 15.54 -55.89 -24.17
C ASN A 4 15.56 -55.92 -22.63
N ASN A 5 15.06 -54.86 -21.99
CA ASN A 5 14.14 -54.97 -20.84
C ASN A 5 13.40 -53.65 -20.62
N ILE A 6 12.08 -53.69 -20.82
CA ILE A 6 11.11 -52.75 -20.29
C ILE A 6 10.72 -53.27 -18.90
N LEU A 7 10.76 -52.42 -17.87
CA LEU A 7 10.01 -52.64 -16.63
C LEU A 7 9.60 -51.30 -15.99
N PHE A 8 8.31 -51.23 -15.64
CA PHE A 8 7.55 -50.12 -15.06
C PHE A 8 7.85 -49.88 -13.56
N VAL A 9 7.27 -48.77 -13.03
CA VAL A 9 7.08 -48.36 -11.60
C VAL A 9 8.15 -47.34 -11.14
N SER A 10 7.88 -46.18 -10.53
CA SER A 10 6.77 -45.68 -9.71
C SER A 10 6.65 -44.15 -9.82
N LEU A 11 5.42 -43.64 -9.65
CA LEU A 11 5.15 -42.28 -9.20
C LEU A 11 5.76 -42.09 -7.80
N ALA A 12 6.62 -41.09 -7.61
CA ALA A 12 7.03 -40.58 -6.30
C ALA A 12 7.17 -39.07 -6.41
N ALA A 13 6.32 -38.38 -5.65
CA ALA A 13 6.26 -36.93 -5.54
C ALA A 13 7.62 -36.38 -5.10
N LEU A 14 8.13 -35.35 -5.78
CA LEU A 14 9.19 -34.51 -5.25
C LEU A 14 8.59 -33.12 -5.03
N MET A 15 8.57 -32.75 -3.75
CA MET A 15 8.12 -31.49 -3.21
C MET A 15 8.78 -30.32 -3.94
N LEU A 16 7.99 -29.27 -4.23
CA LEU A 16 8.52 -27.96 -4.53
C LEU A 16 9.39 -27.49 -3.36
N VAL A 17 10.58 -27.00 -3.67
CA VAL A 17 11.29 -26.03 -2.83
C VAL A 17 11.45 -24.80 -3.70
N THR A 18 10.74 -23.74 -3.34
CA THR A 18 10.78 -22.41 -3.96
C THR A 18 12.03 -21.67 -3.50
N SER A 19 12.89 -21.25 -4.43
CA SER A 19 14.03 -20.36 -4.15
C SER A 19 13.60 -18.90 -4.31
N HIS A 20 13.64 -18.13 -3.22
CA HIS A 20 13.44 -16.67 -3.21
C HIS A 20 14.77 -15.99 -3.59
N SER A 21 14.76 -15.11 -4.59
CA SER A 21 15.90 -14.24 -4.91
C SER A 21 15.87 -12.99 -4.03
N TYR A 22 16.62 -13.00 -2.91
CA TYR A 22 16.80 -11.82 -2.07
C TYR A 22 17.81 -10.85 -2.72
N ALA A 23 17.50 -9.55 -2.76
CA ALA A 23 18.51 -8.52 -2.99
C ALA A 23 19.52 -8.54 -1.84
N CYS A 24 20.81 -8.43 -2.16
CA CYS A 24 21.88 -8.49 -1.16
C CYS A 24 21.80 -7.29 -0.22
N SER A 25 21.54 -7.54 1.05
CA SER A 25 21.59 -6.52 2.09
C SER A 25 23.03 -6.04 2.27
N THR A 26 23.20 -4.73 2.43
CA THR A 26 24.48 -4.09 2.74
C THR A 26 24.44 -3.33 4.06
N THR A 27 23.30 -3.32 4.75
CA THR A 27 23.09 -2.58 5.99
C THR A 27 22.04 -3.30 6.81
N GLU A 28 22.21 -3.37 8.13
CA GLU A 28 21.20 -3.91 9.03
C GLU A 28 19.90 -3.08 9.01
N THR A 29 18.80 -3.65 9.52
CA THR A 29 17.52 -2.95 9.67
C THR A 29 16.86 -3.33 10.98
N GLU A 30 16.70 -2.35 11.86
CA GLU A 30 16.03 -2.52 13.15
C GLU A 30 14.50 -2.51 13.06
N SER A 31 13.77 -3.28 13.87
CA SER A 31 14.27 -4.17 14.93
C SER A 31 14.50 -5.59 14.43
N ASN A 32 15.68 -6.16 14.68
CA ASN A 32 16.02 -7.56 14.36
C ASN A 32 16.45 -8.37 15.61
N ASP A 33 16.08 -7.90 16.81
CA ASP A 33 16.44 -8.39 18.15
C ASP A 33 16.12 -9.87 18.45
N SER A 34 15.46 -10.56 17.53
CA SER A 34 15.00 -11.93 17.69
C SER A 34 15.07 -12.71 16.38
N GLU A 35 15.25 -14.03 16.48
CA GLU A 35 15.29 -14.95 15.34
C GLU A 35 14.08 -14.79 14.40
N GLY A 36 12.88 -14.54 14.96
CA GLY A 36 11.65 -14.33 14.17
C GLY A 36 11.61 -13.03 13.37
N ASN A 37 12.47 -12.07 13.69
CA ASN A 37 12.62 -10.78 13.01
C ASN A 37 13.98 -10.66 12.30
N ALA A 38 14.70 -11.78 12.10
CA ALA A 38 16.02 -11.76 11.51
C ALA A 38 16.05 -11.06 10.14
N ASN A 39 17.03 -10.19 9.94
CA ASN A 39 17.27 -9.55 8.65
C ASN A 39 17.62 -10.61 7.58
N SER A 40 16.80 -10.69 6.55
CA SER A 40 17.05 -11.53 5.38
C SER A 40 17.94 -10.85 4.35
N GLY A 41 18.43 -11.61 3.36
CA GLY A 41 19.18 -11.06 2.24
C GLY A 41 20.68 -10.99 2.44
N VAL A 42 21.25 -11.79 3.35
CA VAL A 42 22.71 -11.97 3.41
C VAL A 42 23.18 -12.68 2.14
N CYS A 43 24.14 -12.08 1.43
CA CYS A 43 24.73 -12.64 0.22
C CYS A 43 26.19 -13.05 0.43
N ASN A 44 26.64 -14.03 -0.35
CA ASN A 44 28.01 -14.50 -0.30
C ASN A 44 28.99 -13.35 -0.59
N ASN A 45 29.97 -13.18 0.31
CA ASN A 45 31.03 -12.17 0.20
C ASN A 45 30.51 -10.72 0.08
N THR A 46 29.37 -10.42 0.69
CA THR A 46 28.81 -9.06 0.78
C THR A 46 28.95 -8.55 2.21
N THR A 47 29.41 -7.32 2.37
CA THR A 47 29.53 -6.65 3.68
C THR A 47 28.18 -6.09 4.08
N ILE A 48 27.73 -6.43 5.28
CA ILE A 48 26.59 -5.81 5.97
C ILE A 48 27.14 -4.96 7.09
N SER A 49 26.91 -3.65 7.01
CA SER A 49 27.28 -2.72 8.07
C SER A 49 26.14 -2.56 9.08
N GLY A 50 26.48 -2.50 10.37
CA GLY A 50 25.52 -2.31 11.45
C GLY A 50 26.15 -1.70 12.70
N GLU A 51 25.36 -1.54 13.77
CA GLU A 51 25.75 -1.00 15.06
C GLU A 51 25.21 -1.85 16.21
N LEU A 52 26.08 -2.30 17.11
CA LEU A 52 25.68 -3.01 18.33
C LEU A 52 25.79 -2.12 19.56
N SER A 53 24.70 -2.02 20.31
CA SER A 53 24.60 -1.26 21.55
C SER A 53 24.28 -2.13 22.78
N ARG A 54 24.12 -1.51 23.96
CA ARG A 54 23.80 -2.27 25.19
C ARG A 54 22.33 -2.68 25.17
N GLY A 55 22.08 -3.97 24.94
CA GLY A 55 20.72 -4.55 24.91
C GLY A 55 20.28 -4.95 23.52
N ASP A 56 21.04 -4.57 22.49
CA ASP A 56 20.90 -5.02 21.10
C ASP A 56 21.32 -6.47 20.91
N ILE A 57 20.64 -7.13 19.97
CA ILE A 57 20.96 -8.47 19.50
C ILE A 57 20.58 -8.60 18.04
N ASP A 58 21.56 -8.62 17.13
CA ASP A 58 21.18 -8.59 15.72
C ASP A 58 21.05 -10.00 15.17
N TRP A 59 19.90 -10.31 14.55
CA TRP A 59 19.70 -11.59 13.86
C TRP A 59 19.69 -11.42 12.35
N PHE A 60 20.34 -12.34 11.66
CA PHE A 60 20.40 -12.45 10.20
C PHE A 60 20.00 -13.85 9.73
N THR A 61 19.40 -13.96 8.54
CA THR A 61 19.00 -15.25 7.94
C THR A 61 19.45 -15.39 6.48
N PHE A 62 19.88 -16.59 6.08
CA PHE A 62 20.34 -16.90 4.72
C PHE A 62 20.26 -18.39 4.36
N ASP A 63 20.22 -18.69 3.07
CA ASP A 63 20.06 -20.05 2.56
C ASP A 63 21.36 -20.59 1.93
N VAL A 64 21.81 -21.75 2.41
CA VAL A 64 22.92 -22.50 1.82
C VAL A 64 22.37 -23.50 0.83
N ALA A 65 22.76 -23.40 -0.44
CA ALA A 65 22.11 -24.13 -1.54
C ALA A 65 22.64 -25.55 -1.75
N ALA A 66 23.86 -25.84 -1.31
CA ALA A 66 24.47 -27.16 -1.39
C ALA A 66 25.53 -27.31 -0.29
N PRO A 67 25.95 -28.55 0.03
CA PRO A 67 26.96 -28.76 1.05
C PRO A 67 28.26 -27.98 0.77
N GLY A 68 28.80 -27.32 1.79
CA GLY A 68 30.03 -26.53 1.67
C GLY A 68 30.32 -25.65 2.88
N SER A 69 31.39 -24.86 2.79
CA SER A 69 31.81 -23.98 3.89
C SER A 69 30.83 -22.82 4.05
N ILE A 70 30.62 -22.40 5.30
CA ILE A 70 30.08 -21.13 5.73
C ILE A 70 31.21 -20.45 6.51
N ASP A 71 31.81 -19.40 5.95
CA ASP A 71 32.90 -18.63 6.57
C ASP A 71 32.38 -17.26 6.98
N ILE A 72 32.43 -16.98 8.28
CA ILE A 72 31.93 -15.73 8.88
C ILE A 72 33.14 -14.88 9.30
N SER A 73 33.05 -13.58 9.05
CA SER A 73 33.99 -12.56 9.49
C SER A 73 33.20 -11.38 10.06
N LEU A 74 33.43 -11.06 11.32
CA LEU A 74 32.85 -9.92 12.02
C LEU A 74 33.96 -8.93 12.35
N ASP A 75 34.01 -7.81 11.64
CA ASP A 75 34.94 -6.71 11.92
C ASP A 75 34.28 -5.66 12.82
N HIS A 76 35.04 -5.07 13.73
CA HIS A 76 34.56 -4.03 14.64
C HIS A 76 35.75 -3.23 15.21
N SER A 77 35.46 -2.19 16.01
CA SER A 77 36.53 -1.39 16.62
C SER A 77 37.32 -2.17 17.66
N SER A 78 38.62 -1.86 17.80
CA SER A 78 39.51 -2.45 18.84
C SER A 78 39.12 -2.21 20.31
N GLY A 79 38.17 -1.30 20.56
CA GLY A 79 37.63 -1.03 21.88
C GLY A 79 36.33 -1.78 22.19
N ASP A 80 35.79 -2.51 21.21
CA ASP A 80 34.55 -3.27 21.29
C ASP A 80 34.85 -4.78 21.27
N ASP A 81 33.89 -5.57 21.74
CA ASP A 81 33.99 -7.03 21.79
C ASP A 81 32.61 -7.60 21.47
N PHE A 82 32.43 -7.98 20.20
CA PHE A 82 31.20 -8.53 19.66
C PHE A 82 31.43 -9.98 19.26
N ASP A 83 30.46 -10.82 19.59
CA ASP A 83 30.50 -12.25 19.36
C ASP A 83 29.44 -12.64 18.33
N TRP A 84 29.65 -13.77 17.65
CA TRP A 84 28.64 -14.32 16.74
C TRP A 84 28.36 -15.79 16.97
N PHE A 85 27.12 -16.17 16.68
CA PHE A 85 26.60 -17.52 16.83
C PHE A 85 25.87 -17.91 15.54
N LEU A 86 26.27 -19.03 14.93
CA LEU A 86 25.60 -19.62 13.77
C LEU A 86 24.64 -20.71 14.22
N TYR A 87 23.43 -20.71 13.69
CA TYR A 87 22.40 -21.72 13.94
C TYR A 87 21.99 -22.36 12.62
N GLN A 88 21.70 -23.66 12.69
CA GLN A 88 20.91 -24.39 11.73
C GLN A 88 19.61 -24.69 12.51
N GLU A 89 18.45 -24.19 12.07
CA GLU A 89 17.13 -24.24 12.77
C GLU A 89 17.06 -23.60 14.18
N THR A 90 15.83 -23.45 14.72
CA THR A 90 15.60 -22.92 16.09
C THR A 90 16.28 -23.84 17.11
N GLY A 91 17.22 -23.36 17.92
CA GLY A 91 17.90 -24.23 18.88
C GLY A 91 19.26 -23.72 19.39
N SER A 92 20.21 -24.65 19.56
CA SER A 92 21.58 -24.33 19.99
C SER A 92 22.46 -24.00 18.80
N ALA A 93 23.43 -23.08 18.98
CA ALA A 93 24.36 -22.72 17.92
C ALA A 93 25.19 -23.94 17.47
N VAL A 94 25.36 -24.09 16.15
CA VAL A 94 26.19 -25.13 15.53
C VAL A 94 27.67 -24.76 15.58
N VAL A 95 27.97 -23.46 15.60
CA VAL A 95 29.29 -22.91 15.91
C VAL A 95 29.13 -21.49 16.43
N SER A 96 30.03 -21.05 17.31
CA SER A 96 30.19 -19.65 17.71
C SER A 96 31.66 -19.25 17.70
N ARG A 97 31.90 -17.95 17.66
CA ARG A 97 33.16 -17.36 18.08
C ARG A 97 32.82 -16.25 19.07
N GLU A 98 33.54 -16.32 20.19
CA GLU A 98 33.33 -15.47 21.36
C GLU A 98 34.71 -15.04 21.88
N THR A 99 35.42 -14.26 21.07
CA THR A 99 36.83 -13.90 21.22
C THR A 99 37.07 -12.45 20.84
N SER A 100 38.07 -11.83 21.45
CA SER A 100 38.43 -10.44 21.15
C SER A 100 39.26 -10.26 19.86
N GLN A 101 39.12 -11.13 18.87
CA GLN A 101 39.86 -11.04 17.60
C GLN A 101 39.17 -10.10 16.62
N ILE A 102 39.95 -9.41 15.78
CA ILE A 102 39.42 -8.42 14.83
C ILE A 102 40.10 -8.61 13.46
N PRO A 103 39.36 -9.01 12.41
CA PRO A 103 37.98 -9.48 12.49
C PRO A 103 37.89 -10.81 13.24
N GLU A 104 36.77 -11.04 13.91
CA GLU A 104 36.45 -12.33 14.50
C GLU A 104 35.97 -13.29 13.41
N THR A 105 36.72 -14.37 13.17
CA THR A 105 36.47 -15.27 12.05
C THR A 105 36.26 -16.72 12.46
N GLY A 106 35.45 -17.42 11.69
CA GLY A 106 35.24 -18.86 11.87
C GLY A 106 34.51 -19.49 10.69
N SER A 107 34.66 -20.80 10.59
CA SER A 107 34.10 -21.60 9.50
C SER A 107 33.27 -22.75 10.04
N PHE A 108 32.21 -23.10 9.33
CA PHE A 108 31.39 -24.28 9.54
C PHE A 108 31.16 -24.99 8.21
N TYR A 109 31.21 -26.32 8.17
CA TYR A 109 30.90 -27.06 6.97
C TYR A 109 29.43 -27.53 7.02
N ALA A 110 28.58 -26.93 6.20
CA ALA A 110 27.19 -27.33 6.03
C ALA A 110 27.14 -28.68 5.30
N GLU A 111 26.69 -29.75 5.98
CA GLU A 111 26.53 -31.08 5.36
C GLU A 111 25.31 -31.18 4.45
N THR A 112 24.33 -30.30 4.64
CA THR A 112 23.08 -30.24 3.88
C THR A 112 22.74 -28.81 3.51
N ALA A 113 22.05 -28.65 2.37
CA ALA A 113 21.38 -27.39 2.03
C ALA A 113 20.30 -27.05 3.06
N GLY A 114 20.03 -25.76 3.27
CA GLY A 114 19.02 -25.30 4.22
C GLY A 114 19.24 -23.86 4.67
N THR A 115 18.30 -23.36 5.47
CA THR A 115 18.33 -22.01 6.06
C THR A 115 19.17 -21.99 7.33
N TYR A 116 20.01 -20.97 7.47
CA TYR A 116 20.89 -20.71 8.60
C TYR A 116 20.65 -19.31 9.15
N TYR A 117 20.92 -19.15 10.44
CA TYR A 117 20.79 -17.87 11.14
C TYR A 117 22.10 -17.47 11.79
N ILE A 118 22.45 -16.19 11.72
CA ILE A 118 23.54 -15.61 12.52
C ILE A 118 22.91 -14.70 13.56
N LYS A 119 23.34 -14.86 14.80
CA LYS A 119 23.06 -13.94 15.89
C LYS A 119 24.35 -13.23 16.27
N LEU A 120 24.33 -11.92 16.30
CA LEU A 120 25.39 -11.11 16.87
C LEU A 120 25.02 -10.71 18.29
N THR A 121 26.01 -10.72 19.19
CA THR A 121 25.82 -10.25 20.55
C THR A 121 27.00 -9.45 21.02
N ARG A 122 26.74 -8.54 21.93
CA ARG A 122 27.76 -7.69 22.53
C ARG A 122 28.27 -8.27 23.86
N TYR A 123 29.56 -8.59 23.94
CA TYR A 123 30.25 -8.81 25.21
C TYR A 123 30.61 -7.47 25.88
N SER A 124 31.29 -6.58 25.16
CA SER A 124 31.68 -5.25 25.66
C SER A 124 31.76 -4.19 24.53
N GLY A 125 31.96 -2.92 24.87
CA GLY A 125 31.99 -1.84 23.87
C GLY A 125 30.62 -1.30 23.44
N SER A 126 30.55 -0.53 22.37
CA SER A 126 29.33 -0.18 21.60
C SER A 126 29.78 0.59 20.36
N GLY A 127 29.27 0.23 19.19
CA GLY A 127 29.70 0.84 17.95
C GLY A 127 29.41 -0.02 16.74
N TRP A 128 30.03 0.37 15.64
CA TRP A 128 29.84 -0.25 14.33
C TRP A 128 30.42 -1.67 14.28
N TYR A 129 29.85 -2.48 13.40
CA TYR A 129 30.44 -3.71 12.91
C TYR A 129 30.24 -3.85 11.40
N ASP A 130 31.10 -4.64 10.77
CA ASP A 130 30.95 -5.12 9.40
C ASP A 130 30.91 -6.66 9.41
N LEU A 131 29.77 -7.23 9.01
CA LEU A 131 29.56 -8.67 8.89
C LEU A 131 29.75 -9.10 7.44
N ILE A 132 30.62 -10.10 7.21
CA ILE A 132 30.79 -10.78 5.92
C ILE A 132 30.56 -12.27 6.12
N VAL A 133 29.71 -12.86 5.28
CA VAL A 133 29.44 -14.30 5.26
C VAL A 133 29.74 -14.86 3.88
N ASN A 134 30.61 -15.86 3.79
CA ASN A 134 30.87 -16.62 2.58
C ASN A 134 30.21 -17.99 2.70
N PHE A 135 29.48 -18.43 1.69
CA PHE A 135 28.83 -19.73 1.71
C PHE A 135 28.58 -20.25 0.30
N VAL A 136 28.22 -21.52 0.18
CA VAL A 136 27.72 -22.08 -1.09
C VAL A 136 26.34 -21.50 -1.37
N GLN A 137 26.32 -20.30 -1.92
CA GLN A 137 25.14 -19.66 -2.46
C GLN A 137 24.71 -20.43 -3.71
N GLY A 138 23.41 -20.62 -3.87
CA GLY A 138 22.88 -21.18 -5.12
C GLY A 138 23.29 -20.30 -6.29
N GLU A 139 23.52 -20.86 -7.46
CA GLU A 139 23.58 -20.04 -8.67
C GLU A 139 22.28 -19.22 -8.72
N THR A 140 22.38 -17.90 -8.56
CA THR A 140 21.38 -17.02 -9.15
C THR A 140 21.52 -17.23 -10.65
N PRO A 141 20.48 -17.71 -11.35
CA PRO A 141 20.47 -17.55 -12.80
C PRO A 141 20.77 -16.06 -13.06
N PRO A 142 21.54 -15.69 -14.10
CA PRO A 142 21.42 -14.33 -14.60
C PRO A 142 19.92 -14.07 -14.76
N PRO A 143 19.39 -12.90 -14.33
CA PRO A 143 17.95 -12.69 -14.34
C PRO A 143 17.46 -13.11 -15.73
N PRO A 144 16.52 -14.07 -15.82
CA PRO A 144 15.77 -14.21 -17.05
C PRO A 144 15.28 -12.80 -17.32
N THR A 145 15.60 -12.26 -18.49
CA THR A 145 15.13 -10.94 -18.89
C THR A 145 13.61 -10.89 -18.64
N GLY A 146 13.16 -10.18 -17.59
CA GLY A 146 11.75 -10.09 -17.19
C GLY A 146 11.34 -10.51 -15.76
N GLU A 147 12.24 -10.56 -14.76
CA GLU A 147 11.82 -10.68 -13.34
C GLU A 147 12.27 -9.48 -12.51
N CYS A 148 11.30 -8.78 -11.94
CA CYS A 148 11.49 -7.60 -11.11
C CYS A 148 11.69 -8.02 -9.65
N ASN A 149 12.04 -7.07 -8.76
CA ASN A 149 12.43 -7.31 -7.35
C ASN A 149 11.42 -8.09 -6.47
N TYR A 150 10.29 -8.56 -7.01
CA TYR A 150 9.25 -9.30 -6.29
C TYR A 150 9.33 -10.83 -6.49
N GLY A 151 10.31 -11.31 -7.27
CA GLY A 151 10.52 -12.74 -7.53
C GLY A 151 9.39 -13.39 -8.33
N ILE A 152 9.37 -14.72 -8.35
CA ILE A 152 8.39 -15.49 -9.13
C ILE A 152 6.99 -15.31 -8.55
N ARG A 153 6.04 -14.97 -9.43
CA ARG A 153 4.60 -14.93 -9.13
C ARG A 153 4.12 -16.23 -8.46
N PRO A 154 3.55 -16.18 -7.25
CA PRO A 154 2.99 -17.36 -6.60
C PRO A 154 1.89 -18.03 -7.43
N SER A 155 1.60 -19.30 -7.15
CA SER A 155 0.47 -19.98 -7.79
C SER A 155 -0.85 -19.44 -7.25
N LYS A 156 -1.79 -19.10 -8.14
CA LYS A 156 -3.12 -18.63 -7.73
C LYS A 156 -3.85 -19.67 -6.86
N PRO A 157 -4.31 -19.31 -5.65
CA PRO A 157 -5.14 -20.19 -4.83
C PRO A 157 -6.43 -20.59 -5.53
N GLY A 158 -6.83 -21.86 -5.42
CA GLY A 158 -8.04 -22.36 -6.10
C GLY A 158 -9.35 -21.65 -5.69
N ALA A 159 -9.42 -21.15 -4.45
CA ALA A 159 -10.59 -20.42 -3.95
C ALA A 159 -10.58 -18.91 -4.30
N LEU A 160 -9.47 -18.39 -4.82
CA LEU A 160 -9.34 -16.99 -5.22
C LEU A 160 -9.90 -16.79 -6.63
N LYS A 161 -10.86 -15.87 -6.74
CA LYS A 161 -11.30 -15.32 -8.01
C LYS A 161 -10.35 -14.18 -8.38
N ALA A 162 -9.39 -14.50 -9.24
CA ALA A 162 -8.52 -13.54 -9.89
C ALA A 162 -8.61 -13.76 -11.40
N TYR A 163 -8.64 -12.65 -12.14
CA TYR A 163 -8.82 -12.61 -13.58
C TYR A 163 -7.72 -11.75 -14.15
N LEU A 164 -6.77 -12.37 -14.85
CA LEU A 164 -5.65 -11.70 -15.49
C LEU A 164 -5.94 -11.58 -16.99
N ALA A 165 -5.78 -10.38 -17.53
CA ALA A 165 -5.66 -10.10 -18.96
C ALA A 165 -4.29 -9.50 -19.23
N GLY A 166 -3.64 -9.88 -20.33
CA GLY A 166 -2.26 -9.46 -20.62
C GLY A 166 -1.21 -10.45 -20.12
N ASN A 167 0.02 -10.01 -19.85
CA ASN A 167 1.09 -10.90 -19.41
C ASN A 167 1.02 -11.19 -17.90
N SER A 168 1.52 -12.37 -17.51
CA SER A 168 1.55 -12.78 -16.10
C SER A 168 2.83 -12.41 -15.37
N SER A 169 3.85 -12.03 -16.11
CA SER A 169 5.13 -11.55 -15.58
C SER A 169 5.05 -10.04 -15.36
N ASP A 170 5.73 -9.57 -14.32
CA ASP A 170 5.87 -8.14 -14.05
C ASP A 170 6.77 -7.47 -15.12
N THR A 171 6.39 -6.29 -15.60
CA THR A 171 7.15 -5.55 -16.62
C THR A 171 8.34 -4.76 -16.09
N CYS A 172 8.45 -4.61 -14.76
CA CYS A 172 9.52 -3.91 -14.07
C CYS A 172 9.59 -2.43 -14.44
N ASN A 173 8.44 -1.79 -14.65
CA ASN A 173 8.42 -0.38 -14.96
C ASN A 173 9.13 0.40 -13.85
N THR A 174 10.15 1.16 -14.24
CA THR A 174 10.93 1.96 -13.29
C THR A 174 10.11 3.17 -12.88
N LEU A 175 9.60 3.13 -11.66
CA LEU A 175 8.95 4.26 -11.00
C LEU A 175 9.98 5.06 -10.20
N THR A 176 9.67 6.32 -9.92
CA THR A 176 10.46 7.16 -9.03
C THR A 176 9.94 6.97 -7.60
N PRO A 177 10.73 6.41 -6.66
CA PRO A 177 10.31 6.30 -5.26
C PRO A 177 9.85 7.64 -4.70
N ASP A 178 8.88 7.61 -3.78
CA ASP A 178 8.26 8.79 -3.15
C ASP A 178 7.52 9.73 -4.12
N ASN A 179 7.39 9.36 -5.40
CA ASN A 179 6.62 10.11 -6.40
C ASN A 179 5.21 9.54 -6.60
N GLY A 180 4.61 8.99 -5.53
CA GLY A 180 3.28 8.41 -5.57
C GLY A 180 2.21 9.44 -5.93
N ALA A 181 1.18 9.02 -6.67
CA ALA A 181 0.05 9.87 -7.03
C ALA A 181 -1.28 9.16 -6.76
N THR A 182 -2.36 9.93 -6.71
CA THR A 182 -3.69 9.40 -6.43
C THR A 182 -4.75 9.86 -7.43
N LEU A 183 -5.69 8.98 -7.74
CA LEU A 183 -6.83 9.26 -8.61
C LEU A 183 -8.14 9.06 -7.85
N LEU A 184 -8.86 10.15 -7.59
CA LEU A 184 -10.13 10.13 -6.88
C LEU A 184 -11.28 10.33 -7.87
N MET A 185 -12.25 9.41 -7.91
CA MET A 185 -13.37 9.47 -8.86
C MET A 185 -14.74 9.34 -8.17
N GLY A 186 -15.67 10.21 -8.56
CA GLY A 186 -16.96 10.37 -7.88
C GLY A 186 -17.98 9.25 -8.11
N GLY A 187 -17.68 8.24 -8.94
CA GLY A 187 -18.64 7.21 -9.34
C GLY A 187 -19.41 7.56 -10.62
N GLY A 188 -20.40 6.74 -10.97
CA GLY A 188 -21.08 6.84 -12.26
C GLY A 188 -20.23 6.24 -13.39
N THR A 189 -20.23 6.87 -14.56
CA THR A 189 -19.35 6.48 -15.67
C THR A 189 -17.90 6.82 -15.34
N ASP A 190 -16.96 5.89 -15.57
CA ASP A 190 -15.55 6.18 -15.33
C ASP A 190 -14.99 7.22 -16.34
N VAL A 191 -13.95 7.95 -15.92
CA VAL A 191 -13.38 9.06 -16.69
C VAL A 191 -12.15 8.60 -17.48
N ASP A 192 -12.34 8.32 -18.77
CA ASP A 192 -11.28 7.83 -19.67
C ASP A 192 -10.01 8.69 -19.68
N ASN A 193 -10.17 10.02 -19.68
CA ASN A 193 -9.04 10.96 -19.71
C ASN A 193 -8.18 10.86 -18.44
N ALA A 194 -8.77 10.51 -17.30
CA ALA A 194 -8.02 10.36 -16.06
C ALA A 194 -7.04 9.19 -16.16
N PHE A 195 -7.48 8.05 -16.69
CA PHE A 195 -6.60 6.91 -16.92
C PHE A 195 -5.57 7.18 -18.02
N SER A 196 -6.03 7.63 -19.19
CA SER A 196 -5.19 7.72 -20.40
C SER A 196 -4.26 8.94 -20.43
N GLN A 197 -4.63 10.06 -19.81
CA GLN A 197 -3.86 11.32 -19.86
C GLN A 197 -3.20 11.67 -18.53
N ARG A 198 -3.55 10.99 -17.42
CA ARG A 198 -2.93 11.22 -16.10
C ARG A 198 -2.18 9.99 -15.62
N VAL A 199 -2.88 8.89 -15.39
CA VAL A 199 -2.30 7.68 -14.80
C VAL A 199 -1.27 7.04 -15.73
N ALA A 200 -1.63 6.73 -16.98
CA ALA A 200 -0.73 6.06 -17.92
C ALA A 200 0.59 6.82 -18.16
N PRO A 201 0.60 8.15 -18.38
CA PRO A 201 1.84 8.91 -18.47
C PRO A 201 2.67 8.93 -17.17
N HIS A 202 2.03 8.82 -16.01
CA HIS A 202 2.72 8.81 -14.70
C HIS A 202 3.45 7.49 -14.46
N ILE A 203 2.81 6.36 -14.78
CA ILE A 203 3.36 5.02 -14.51
C ILE A 203 4.17 4.42 -15.68
N GLY A 204 4.15 5.07 -16.84
CA GLY A 204 4.82 4.61 -18.05
C GLY A 204 3.99 3.63 -18.88
N ASN A 205 4.45 3.39 -20.12
CA ASN A 205 3.79 2.47 -21.05
C ASN A 205 3.99 1.02 -20.60
N GLY A 206 3.04 0.14 -20.93
CA GLY A 206 3.18 -1.29 -20.59
C GLY A 206 3.24 -1.54 -19.08
N ALA A 207 2.54 -0.72 -18.30
CA ALA A 207 2.44 -0.91 -16.85
C ALA A 207 1.47 -2.04 -16.49
N ASP A 208 1.66 -2.61 -15.32
CA ASP A 208 0.77 -3.57 -14.69
C ASP A 208 -0.28 -2.85 -13.84
N VAL A 209 -1.54 -3.22 -14.04
CA VAL A 209 -2.70 -2.64 -13.35
C VAL A 209 -3.40 -3.71 -12.53
N VAL A 210 -3.67 -3.42 -11.26
CA VAL A 210 -4.48 -4.28 -10.40
C VAL A 210 -5.78 -3.58 -10.02
N VAL A 211 -6.88 -4.27 -10.22
CA VAL A 211 -8.22 -3.83 -9.86
C VAL A 211 -8.69 -4.61 -8.63
N LEU A 212 -8.96 -3.90 -7.54
CA LEU A 212 -9.36 -4.50 -6.28
C LEU A 212 -10.86 -4.39 -6.05
N ARG A 213 -11.47 -5.52 -5.67
CA ARG A 213 -12.91 -5.67 -5.40
C ARG A 213 -13.16 -6.68 -4.28
N THR A 214 -14.32 -6.59 -3.62
CA THR A 214 -14.85 -7.63 -2.71
C THR A 214 -15.95 -8.44 -3.37
N SER A 215 -16.51 -7.96 -4.48
CA SER A 215 -17.54 -8.65 -5.25
C SER A 215 -17.51 -8.22 -6.72
N GLY A 216 -18.33 -8.86 -7.56
CA GLY A 216 -18.44 -8.53 -8.99
C GLY A 216 -17.55 -9.37 -9.90
N THR A 217 -17.09 -8.76 -10.99
CA THR A 217 -16.38 -9.41 -12.10
C THR A 217 -15.17 -8.60 -12.54
N ASP A 218 -14.47 -9.09 -13.55
CA ASP A 218 -13.32 -8.52 -14.26
C ASP A 218 -13.69 -7.47 -15.32
N ALA A 219 -14.82 -6.75 -15.15
CA ALA A 219 -15.33 -5.81 -16.14
C ALA A 219 -14.36 -4.65 -16.48
N TYR A 220 -13.34 -4.40 -15.65
CA TYR A 220 -12.30 -3.41 -15.92
C TYR A 220 -11.18 -3.92 -16.82
N ASN A 221 -10.97 -5.24 -16.93
CA ASN A 221 -9.76 -5.80 -17.55
C ASN A 221 -9.59 -5.34 -19.01
N ASP A 222 -10.52 -5.72 -19.89
CA ASP A 222 -10.44 -5.36 -21.31
C ASP A 222 -10.43 -3.85 -21.54
N TYR A 223 -11.23 -3.12 -20.74
CA TYR A 223 -11.35 -1.68 -20.81
C TYR A 223 -10.04 -0.97 -20.46
N LEU A 224 -9.43 -1.25 -19.30
CA LEU A 224 -8.18 -0.61 -18.88
C LEU A 224 -6.99 -1.10 -19.69
N LEU A 225 -6.97 -2.38 -20.10
CA LEU A 225 -5.90 -2.96 -20.91
C LEU A 225 -5.78 -2.18 -22.23
N GLY A 226 -6.91 -1.95 -22.90
CA GLY A 226 -6.96 -1.17 -24.14
C GLY A 226 -6.76 0.33 -23.93
N LEU A 227 -7.44 0.92 -22.94
CA LEU A 227 -7.43 2.37 -22.73
C LEU A 227 -6.05 2.91 -22.30
N MET A 228 -5.35 2.16 -21.45
CA MET A 228 -4.05 2.58 -20.91
C MET A 228 -2.86 2.02 -21.71
N ALA A 229 -3.11 1.14 -22.68
CA ALA A 229 -2.07 0.31 -23.29
C ALA A 229 -1.21 -0.38 -22.22
N ALA A 230 -1.88 -0.92 -21.19
CA ALA A 230 -1.26 -1.64 -20.09
C ALA A 230 -0.67 -2.97 -20.60
N ASP A 231 0.33 -3.47 -19.90
CA ASP A 231 0.88 -4.80 -20.19
C ASP A 231 -0.02 -5.90 -19.63
N SER A 232 -0.51 -5.68 -18.41
CA SER A 232 -1.53 -6.51 -17.81
C SER A 232 -2.56 -5.71 -17.01
N VAL A 233 -3.76 -6.27 -16.92
CA VAL A 233 -4.78 -5.86 -15.96
C VAL A 233 -5.27 -7.09 -15.23
N GLU A 234 -5.18 -7.07 -13.90
CA GLU A 234 -5.69 -8.14 -13.05
C GLU A 234 -6.76 -7.66 -12.09
N THR A 235 -7.96 -8.24 -12.18
CA THR A 235 -8.99 -8.05 -11.17
C THR A 235 -8.89 -9.12 -10.08
N LEU A 236 -8.73 -8.70 -8.83
CA LEU A 236 -8.74 -9.56 -7.64
C LEU A 236 -10.04 -9.37 -6.85
N ILE A 237 -10.79 -10.46 -6.63
CA ILE A 237 -11.95 -10.47 -5.73
C ILE A 237 -11.55 -11.00 -4.35
N ILE A 238 -11.32 -10.08 -3.42
CA ILE A 238 -10.77 -10.31 -2.09
C ILE A 238 -11.88 -10.11 -1.05
N ASP A 239 -12.76 -11.11 -0.91
CA ASP A 239 -13.96 -11.07 -0.06
C ASP A 239 -13.74 -11.56 1.39
N SER A 240 -12.49 -11.81 1.79
CA SER A 240 -12.14 -12.33 3.12
C SER A 240 -10.73 -11.93 3.54
N VAL A 241 -10.53 -11.81 4.85
CA VAL A 241 -9.22 -11.53 5.47
C VAL A 241 -8.17 -12.59 5.08
N SER A 242 -8.59 -13.86 4.91
CA SER A 242 -7.67 -14.91 4.46
C SER A 242 -7.15 -14.67 3.04
N LYS A 243 -8.01 -14.22 2.12
CA LYS A 243 -7.58 -13.86 0.76
C LYS A 243 -6.73 -12.59 0.77
N ALA A 244 -7.03 -11.65 1.67
CA ALA A 244 -6.28 -10.40 1.80
C ALA A 244 -4.86 -10.58 2.37
N ASN A 245 -4.55 -11.75 2.95
CA ASN A 245 -3.21 -12.12 3.40
C ASN A 245 -2.57 -13.22 2.52
N ASP A 246 -3.14 -13.47 1.34
CA ASP A 246 -2.61 -14.50 0.44
C ASP A 246 -1.36 -14.00 -0.31
N PRO A 247 -0.25 -14.76 -0.37
CA PRO A 247 0.96 -14.35 -1.06
C PRO A 247 0.77 -14.03 -2.55
N TYR A 248 -0.18 -14.69 -3.23
CA TYR A 248 -0.49 -14.35 -4.62
C TYR A 248 -1.06 -12.94 -4.75
N VAL A 249 -1.94 -12.56 -3.81
CA VAL A 249 -2.58 -11.25 -3.78
C VAL A 249 -1.57 -10.17 -3.43
N ASP A 250 -0.73 -10.42 -2.42
CA ASP A 250 0.36 -9.51 -2.05
C ASP A 250 1.32 -9.27 -3.22
N TRP A 251 1.79 -10.34 -3.88
CA TRP A 251 2.67 -10.24 -5.05
C TRP A 251 2.03 -9.43 -6.17
N ALA A 252 0.80 -9.76 -6.56
CA ALA A 252 0.11 -9.09 -7.67
C ALA A 252 -0.05 -7.58 -7.40
N ILE A 253 -0.41 -7.21 -6.18
CA ILE A 253 -0.55 -5.80 -5.81
C ILE A 253 0.82 -5.12 -5.80
N ARG A 254 1.84 -5.68 -5.12
CA ARG A 254 3.16 -5.05 -4.98
C ARG A 254 3.89 -4.90 -6.30
N SER A 255 3.70 -5.82 -7.24
CA SER A 255 4.33 -5.75 -8.56
C SER A 255 3.71 -4.65 -9.42
N ALA A 256 2.40 -4.40 -9.33
CA ALA A 256 1.70 -3.42 -10.15
C ALA A 256 2.19 -1.97 -10.00
N GLU A 257 2.10 -1.16 -11.06
CA GLU A 257 2.34 0.29 -10.99
C GLU A 257 1.07 1.09 -10.71
N PHE A 258 -0.11 0.50 -10.95
CA PHE A 258 -1.39 1.13 -10.67
C PHE A 258 -2.35 0.18 -9.94
N VAL A 259 -2.83 0.62 -8.77
CA VAL A 259 -3.93 -0.04 -8.06
C VAL A 259 -5.20 0.79 -8.16
N TRP A 260 -6.27 0.15 -8.61
CA TRP A 260 -7.59 0.73 -8.78
C TRP A 260 -8.64 0.05 -7.89
N PHE A 261 -9.19 0.78 -6.94
CA PHE A 261 -10.34 0.34 -6.15
C PHE A 261 -11.65 0.61 -6.88
N ALA A 262 -12.36 -0.45 -7.25
CA ALA A 262 -13.67 -0.30 -7.87
C ALA A 262 -14.73 0.19 -6.87
N GLY A 263 -15.87 0.64 -7.39
CA GLY A 263 -17.06 0.88 -6.58
C GLY A 263 -17.57 -0.39 -5.87
N GLY A 264 -18.37 -0.19 -4.82
CA GLY A 264 -18.84 -1.26 -3.94
C GLY A 264 -19.37 -0.67 -2.64
N ASP A 265 -19.07 -1.36 -1.53
CA ASP A 265 -19.32 -0.90 -0.17
C ASP A 265 -17.97 -0.70 0.54
N GLN A 266 -17.70 0.52 1.00
CA GLN A 266 -16.42 0.85 1.64
C GLN A 266 -16.26 0.19 3.02
N SER A 267 -17.36 -0.10 3.72
CA SER A 267 -17.33 -0.84 4.99
C SER A 267 -16.90 -2.28 4.75
N ASP A 268 -17.39 -2.91 3.68
CA ASP A 268 -16.94 -4.26 3.29
C ASP A 268 -15.44 -4.28 2.97
N TYR A 269 -14.93 -3.28 2.24
CA TYR A 269 -13.50 -3.16 1.96
C TYR A 269 -12.67 -3.08 3.25
N LEU A 270 -13.02 -2.16 4.16
CA LEU A 270 -12.31 -1.99 5.42
C LEU A 270 -12.37 -3.27 6.27
N ASN A 271 -13.55 -3.87 6.41
CA ASN A 271 -13.77 -5.11 7.15
C ASN A 271 -12.93 -6.30 6.64
N LYS A 272 -12.54 -6.32 5.34
CA LYS A 272 -11.73 -7.40 4.77
C LYS A 272 -10.24 -7.07 4.69
N TRP A 273 -9.86 -5.79 4.54
CA TRP A 273 -8.51 -5.43 4.13
C TRP A 273 -7.73 -4.61 5.16
N GLN A 274 -8.38 -3.88 6.07
CA GLN A 274 -7.67 -3.11 7.10
C GLN A 274 -6.85 -4.07 8.00
N GLY A 275 -5.57 -3.77 8.21
CA GLY A 275 -4.63 -4.56 9.00
C GLY A 275 -4.13 -5.84 8.32
N THR A 276 -4.26 -5.96 6.99
CA THR A 276 -3.85 -7.16 6.23
C THR A 276 -2.72 -6.87 5.24
N SER A 277 -2.16 -7.91 4.62
CA SER A 277 -1.13 -7.76 3.58
C SER A 277 -1.59 -6.88 2.42
N VAL A 278 -2.87 -6.92 2.00
CA VAL A 278 -3.42 -6.00 1.00
C VAL A 278 -3.17 -4.54 1.36
N GLN A 279 -3.42 -4.14 2.62
CA GLN A 279 -3.16 -2.75 3.04
C GLN A 279 -1.69 -2.39 2.85
N SER A 280 -0.78 -3.26 3.31
CA SER A 280 0.66 -3.03 3.20
C SER A 280 1.17 -3.06 1.76
N ALA A 281 0.57 -3.89 0.90
CA ALA A 281 0.91 -4.01 -0.51
C ALA A 281 0.46 -2.78 -1.30
N VAL A 282 -0.74 -2.26 -1.02
CA VAL A 282 -1.21 -1.01 -1.63
C VAL A 282 -0.37 0.18 -1.18
N GLN A 283 -0.01 0.24 0.12
CA GLN A 283 0.93 1.25 0.61
C GLN A 283 2.26 1.19 -0.16
N HIS A 284 2.81 -0.02 -0.35
CA HIS A 284 4.03 -0.23 -1.12
C HIS A 284 3.92 0.28 -2.56
N VAL A 285 2.78 0.08 -3.24
CA VAL A 285 2.57 0.63 -4.59
C VAL A 285 2.64 2.15 -4.60
N PHE A 286 2.05 2.80 -3.60
CA PHE A 286 2.13 4.25 -3.47
C PHE A 286 3.58 4.71 -3.21
N ASP A 287 4.25 4.09 -2.23
CA ASP A 287 5.59 4.48 -1.78
C ASP A 287 6.65 4.30 -2.89
N LYS A 288 6.52 3.26 -3.72
CA LYS A 288 7.43 3.05 -4.86
C LYS A 288 7.21 4.01 -6.03
N GLY A 289 6.25 4.94 -5.93
CA GLY A 289 5.97 5.95 -6.97
C GLY A 289 4.79 5.63 -7.88
N GLY A 290 4.03 4.59 -7.58
CA GLY A 290 2.88 4.17 -8.38
C GLY A 290 1.66 5.07 -8.16
N VAL A 291 0.55 4.67 -8.79
CA VAL A 291 -0.74 5.33 -8.59
C VAL A 291 -1.65 4.44 -7.74
N VAL A 292 -2.32 5.04 -6.76
CA VAL A 292 -3.42 4.40 -6.04
C VAL A 292 -4.67 5.24 -6.22
N GLY A 293 -5.69 4.67 -6.83
CA GLY A 293 -6.94 5.38 -7.15
C GLY A 293 -8.18 4.56 -6.85
N GLY A 294 -9.33 5.21 -6.88
CA GLY A 294 -10.60 4.51 -6.78
C GLY A 294 -11.81 5.34 -7.17
N THR A 295 -12.93 4.65 -7.37
CA THR A 295 -14.23 5.26 -7.71
C THR A 295 -15.29 4.92 -6.67
N SER A 296 -16.17 5.88 -6.34
CA SER A 296 -17.25 5.68 -5.38
C SER A 296 -16.73 5.20 -4.01
N ALA A 297 -17.10 4.00 -3.55
CA ALA A 297 -16.55 3.38 -2.34
C ALA A 297 -15.01 3.23 -2.39
N GLY A 298 -14.43 2.99 -3.57
CA GLY A 298 -12.98 2.93 -3.74
C GLY A 298 -12.29 4.28 -3.50
N MET A 299 -12.91 5.39 -3.91
CA MET A 299 -12.42 6.75 -3.57
C MET A 299 -12.49 6.99 -2.06
N ALA A 300 -13.54 6.50 -1.39
CA ALA A 300 -13.72 6.68 0.05
C ALA A 300 -12.56 6.10 0.86
N LEU A 301 -11.97 4.98 0.42
CA LEU A 301 -10.83 4.33 1.09
C LEU A 301 -9.56 5.18 1.15
N LEU A 302 -9.43 6.19 0.27
CA LEU A 302 -8.21 6.98 0.12
C LEU A 302 -8.17 8.18 1.07
N ALA A 303 -9.27 8.48 1.76
CA ALA A 303 -9.32 9.55 2.75
C ALA A 303 -8.49 9.24 4.01
N ASP A 304 -7.98 10.28 4.69
CA ASP A 304 -7.37 10.14 6.02
C ASP A 304 -8.41 9.76 7.08
N SER A 305 -9.65 10.26 6.94
CA SER A 305 -10.80 9.83 7.72
C SER A 305 -11.91 9.35 6.79
N ILE A 306 -12.14 8.04 6.81
CA ILE A 306 -12.95 7.34 5.81
C ILE A 306 -14.40 7.32 6.30
N TYR A 307 -15.33 7.83 5.49
CA TYR A 307 -16.75 7.70 5.78
C TYR A 307 -17.19 6.24 5.72
N ASP A 308 -17.49 5.66 6.87
CA ASP A 308 -17.68 4.22 7.06
C ASP A 308 -18.96 3.94 7.86
N PRO A 309 -20.13 3.83 7.20
CA PRO A 309 -21.40 3.61 7.89
C PRO A 309 -21.48 2.26 8.62
N ASP A 310 -20.84 1.20 8.10
CA ASP A 310 -20.80 -0.18 8.63
C ASP A 310 -22.14 -0.71 9.18
N GLY A 311 -22.93 -1.36 8.31
CA GLY A 311 -24.18 -1.99 8.70
C GLY A 311 -25.34 -1.04 9.02
N VAL A 312 -25.15 0.27 8.85
CA VAL A 312 -26.22 1.29 8.88
C VAL A 312 -26.46 1.90 7.50
N LEU A 313 -27.63 2.53 7.32
CA LEU A 313 -27.95 3.20 6.05
C LEU A 313 -27.02 4.39 5.81
N GLY A 314 -26.71 4.64 4.54
CA GLY A 314 -25.90 5.78 4.14
C GLY A 314 -26.53 7.11 4.55
N ALA A 315 -25.70 8.00 5.11
CA ALA A 315 -26.11 9.32 5.59
C ALA A 315 -26.74 10.18 4.49
N ILE A 316 -27.86 10.80 4.83
CA ILE A 316 -28.61 11.75 3.99
C ILE A 316 -28.47 13.15 4.58
N SER A 317 -28.16 14.15 3.74
CA SER A 317 -27.90 15.53 4.17
C SER A 317 -29.02 16.11 5.03
N SER A 318 -30.28 15.93 4.65
CA SER A 318 -31.44 16.46 5.40
C SER A 318 -31.64 15.81 6.77
N GLU A 319 -31.07 14.63 7.02
CA GLU A 319 -31.16 13.93 8.30
C GLU A 319 -30.00 14.35 9.20
N VAL A 320 -28.78 14.26 8.70
CA VAL A 320 -27.56 14.51 9.50
C VAL A 320 -27.38 15.96 9.91
N VAL A 321 -27.99 16.93 9.21
CA VAL A 321 -27.97 18.33 9.67
C VAL A 321 -28.83 18.55 10.91
N THR A 322 -29.75 17.65 11.23
CA THR A 322 -30.64 17.78 12.39
C THR A 322 -30.04 17.23 13.69
N ASP A 323 -28.96 16.46 13.61
CA ASP A 323 -28.19 15.95 14.74
C ASP A 323 -26.70 15.86 14.40
N PHE A 324 -25.88 16.65 15.11
CA PHE A 324 -24.42 16.65 14.91
C PHE A 324 -23.77 15.26 15.05
N CYS A 325 -24.34 14.37 15.86
CA CYS A 325 -23.83 13.03 16.12
C CYS A 325 -24.72 11.94 15.51
N HIS A 326 -25.45 12.25 14.43
CA HIS A 326 -26.33 11.31 13.74
C HIS A 326 -25.63 9.97 13.50
N GLU A 327 -26.31 8.87 13.84
CA GLU A 327 -25.74 7.51 13.88
C GLU A 327 -25.20 7.02 12.54
N THR A 328 -25.69 7.56 11.43
CA THR A 328 -25.24 7.23 10.07
C THR A 328 -23.91 7.89 9.68
N LEU A 329 -23.36 8.75 10.54
CA LEU A 329 -22.05 9.37 10.38
C LEU A 329 -21.04 8.66 11.27
N ASN A 330 -20.41 7.62 10.72
CA ASN A 330 -19.29 6.94 11.33
C ASN A 330 -18.05 7.05 10.44
N PHE A 331 -16.87 7.03 11.06
CA PHE A 331 -15.59 7.24 10.39
C PHE A 331 -14.55 6.26 10.88
N SER A 332 -13.86 5.64 9.93
CA SER A 332 -12.73 4.76 10.18
C SER A 332 -11.41 5.48 9.88
N SER A 333 -10.34 5.04 10.53
CA SER A 333 -8.99 5.56 10.28
C SER A 333 -8.52 5.24 8.87
N ARG A 334 -7.59 6.03 8.35
CA ARG A 334 -6.96 5.84 7.02
C ARG A 334 -6.59 4.39 6.71
N PHE A 335 -6.80 4.01 5.46
CA PHE A 335 -6.40 2.72 4.91
C PHE A 335 -5.02 2.81 4.26
N VAL A 336 -4.76 3.84 3.45
CA VAL A 336 -3.45 4.12 2.84
C VAL A 336 -2.97 5.49 3.32
N SER A 337 -1.70 5.61 3.65
CA SER A 337 -1.04 6.88 3.96
C SER A 337 -0.66 7.57 2.66
N ILE A 338 -1.40 8.62 2.33
CA ILE A 338 -1.20 9.43 1.12
C ILE A 338 -1.00 10.88 1.60
N PRO A 339 0.23 11.41 1.66
CA PRO A 339 0.51 12.73 2.26
C PRO A 339 -0.35 13.90 1.74
N MET A 340 -0.75 13.86 0.47
CA MET A 340 -1.59 14.88 -0.17
C MET A 340 -3.06 14.78 0.26
N LEU A 341 -3.44 13.72 0.96
CA LEU A 341 -4.77 13.49 1.52
C LEU A 341 -4.73 13.51 3.05
N ASP A 342 -3.63 13.94 3.68
CA ASP A 342 -3.58 14.20 5.11
C ASP A 342 -4.66 15.20 5.49
N ASN A 343 -5.44 14.87 6.53
CA ASN A 343 -6.62 15.63 6.94
C ASN A 343 -7.72 15.76 5.85
N ALA A 344 -7.70 14.93 4.81
CA ALA A 344 -8.77 14.89 3.83
C ALA A 344 -9.90 13.94 4.26
N LEU A 345 -11.12 14.41 4.05
CA LEU A 345 -12.33 13.62 3.89
C LEU A 345 -12.63 13.50 2.40
N THR A 346 -13.31 12.44 1.99
CA THR A 346 -13.79 12.32 0.61
C THR A 346 -15.30 12.09 0.56
N ASP A 347 -15.94 12.58 -0.49
CA ASP A 347 -17.34 12.32 -0.77
C ASP A 347 -17.54 12.04 -2.28
N THR A 348 -18.48 11.16 -2.62
CA THR A 348 -18.72 10.66 -4.00
C THR A 348 -20.18 10.83 -4.38
N HIS A 349 -20.53 10.69 -5.66
CA HIS A 349 -21.89 10.91 -6.18
C HIS A 349 -22.50 12.22 -5.64
N PHE A 350 -21.65 13.24 -5.52
CA PHE A 350 -21.83 14.27 -4.51
C PHE A 350 -23.04 15.16 -4.80
N ALA A 351 -23.09 15.75 -5.99
CA ALA A 351 -24.22 16.59 -6.41
C ALA A 351 -25.47 15.74 -6.68
N GLU A 352 -25.31 14.55 -7.26
CA GLU A 352 -26.40 13.67 -7.67
C GLU A 352 -27.25 13.18 -6.49
N ARG A 353 -26.64 13.07 -5.31
CA ARG A 353 -27.28 12.55 -4.09
C ARG A 353 -27.49 13.61 -3.00
N ASP A 354 -27.36 14.89 -3.35
CA ASP A 354 -27.37 16.02 -2.42
C ASP A 354 -26.55 15.76 -1.14
N ARG A 355 -25.23 15.62 -1.27
CA ARG A 355 -24.33 15.27 -0.16
C ARG A 355 -23.62 16.45 0.52
N MET A 356 -23.94 17.69 0.14
CA MET A 356 -23.34 18.90 0.74
C MET A 356 -23.56 18.98 2.26
N GLY A 357 -24.78 18.76 2.75
CA GLY A 357 -25.09 18.78 4.17
C GLY A 357 -24.32 17.70 4.92
N ARG A 358 -24.24 16.49 4.36
CA ARG A 358 -23.41 15.40 4.90
C ARG A 358 -21.94 15.80 4.97
N ALA A 359 -21.33 16.25 3.88
CA ALA A 359 -19.92 16.62 3.87
C ALA A 359 -19.63 17.80 4.81
N ALA A 360 -20.53 18.77 4.93
CA ALA A 360 -20.41 19.88 5.86
C ALA A 360 -20.45 19.43 7.33
N VAL A 361 -21.37 18.53 7.69
CA VAL A 361 -21.43 17.98 9.06
C VAL A 361 -20.21 17.10 9.33
N SER A 362 -19.80 16.27 8.36
CA SER A 362 -18.56 15.48 8.45
C SER A 362 -17.34 16.37 8.70
N LEU A 363 -17.20 17.48 7.96
CA LEU A 363 -16.13 18.45 8.14
C LEU A 363 -16.17 19.09 9.54
N ALA A 364 -17.35 19.49 10.00
CA ALA A 364 -17.54 20.09 11.33
C ALA A 364 -17.25 19.11 12.49
N ARG A 365 -17.35 17.79 12.26
CA ARG A 365 -16.98 16.74 13.22
C ARG A 365 -15.48 16.53 13.37
N HIS A 366 -14.67 17.05 12.44
CA HIS A 366 -13.22 16.97 12.49
C HIS A 366 -12.61 18.29 12.95
N SER A 367 -11.31 18.33 13.23
CA SER A 367 -10.60 19.58 13.55
C SER A 367 -10.59 20.53 12.34
N SER A 368 -10.43 21.83 12.59
CA SER A 368 -10.58 22.88 11.57
C SER A 368 -9.56 22.85 10.43
N ASN A 369 -8.50 22.06 10.55
CA ASN A 369 -7.50 21.83 9.50
C ASN A 369 -7.91 20.73 8.51
N TYR A 370 -9.00 20.00 8.76
CA TYR A 370 -9.54 19.06 7.77
C TYR A 370 -10.18 19.80 6.60
N PHE A 371 -10.22 19.12 5.45
CA PHE A 371 -10.94 19.54 4.26
C PHE A 371 -11.64 18.35 3.62
N ASN A 372 -12.63 18.60 2.77
CA ASN A 372 -13.36 17.55 2.06
C ASN A 372 -13.14 17.67 0.55
N ILE A 373 -12.78 16.58 -0.11
CA ILE A 373 -12.76 16.44 -1.56
C ILE A 373 -14.01 15.67 -2.00
N ALA A 374 -14.94 16.36 -2.62
CA ALA A 374 -16.24 15.84 -2.99
C ALA A 374 -16.42 15.82 -4.50
N ALA A 375 -16.44 14.63 -5.12
CA ALA A 375 -16.55 14.48 -6.56
C ALA A 375 -17.99 14.09 -6.98
N SER A 376 -18.53 14.81 -7.95
CA SER A 376 -19.76 14.43 -8.66
C SER A 376 -19.53 13.20 -9.55
N GLU A 377 -20.62 12.56 -9.98
CA GLU A 377 -20.53 11.44 -10.93
C GLU A 377 -19.81 11.85 -12.23
N ALA A 378 -19.19 10.88 -12.91
CA ALA A 378 -18.44 11.06 -14.15
C ALA A 378 -17.37 12.16 -14.09
N THR A 379 -16.78 12.34 -12.91
CA THR A 379 -15.75 13.35 -12.63
C THR A 379 -14.68 12.78 -11.72
N SER A 380 -13.44 13.23 -11.92
CA SER A 380 -12.28 12.80 -11.16
C SER A 380 -11.31 13.94 -10.90
N ILE A 381 -10.46 13.76 -9.88
CA ILE A 381 -9.27 14.57 -9.64
C ILE A 381 -8.06 13.65 -9.50
N PHE A 382 -7.05 13.86 -10.35
CA PHE A 382 -5.73 13.25 -10.21
C PHE A 382 -4.82 14.21 -9.45
N ILE A 383 -4.15 13.74 -8.40
CA ILE A 383 -3.28 14.55 -7.55
C ILE A 383 -1.88 13.93 -7.57
N ASN A 384 -0.88 14.70 -8.00
CA ASN A 384 0.52 14.27 -8.01
C ASN A 384 1.20 14.47 -6.64
N SER A 385 2.46 14.04 -6.53
CA SER A 385 3.29 14.15 -5.32
C SER A 385 3.51 15.60 -4.84
N GLU A 386 3.44 16.57 -5.76
CA GLU A 386 3.53 18.02 -5.50
C GLU A 386 2.19 18.63 -5.06
N GLY A 387 1.14 17.80 -4.95
CA GLY A 387 -0.21 18.19 -4.55
C GLY A 387 -1.01 18.87 -5.65
N GLU A 388 -0.52 18.91 -6.89
CA GLU A 388 -1.25 19.51 -8.02
C GLU A 388 -2.40 18.60 -8.47
N GLY A 389 -3.62 19.11 -8.32
CA GLY A 389 -4.86 18.46 -8.73
C GLY A 389 -5.27 18.83 -10.17
N SER A 390 -5.47 17.81 -11.00
CA SER A 390 -6.05 17.91 -12.35
C SER A 390 -7.45 17.31 -12.37
N VAL A 391 -8.47 18.11 -12.67
CA VAL A 391 -9.85 17.64 -12.80
C VAL A 391 -10.16 17.24 -14.24
N ASP A 392 -10.70 16.04 -14.42
CA ASP A 392 -11.21 15.51 -15.68
C ASP A 392 -12.64 14.98 -15.50
N GLY A 393 -13.42 14.95 -16.59
CA GLY A 393 -14.80 14.45 -16.59
C GLY A 393 -15.80 15.47 -17.12
N SER A 394 -17.07 15.29 -16.75
CA SER A 394 -18.17 16.12 -17.25
C SER A 394 -18.83 17.04 -16.20
N ALA A 395 -18.54 16.84 -14.92
CA ALA A 395 -19.10 17.61 -13.82
C ALA A 395 -17.98 18.15 -12.92
N GLU A 396 -18.21 18.25 -11.61
CA GLU A 396 -17.39 19.07 -10.71
C GLU A 396 -16.73 18.28 -9.59
N VAL A 397 -15.60 18.82 -9.12
CA VAL A 397 -15.01 18.47 -7.83
C VAL A 397 -15.15 19.67 -6.91
N TYR A 398 -15.64 19.41 -5.70
CA TYR A 398 -15.84 20.40 -4.67
C TYR A 398 -14.80 20.23 -3.57
N ILE A 399 -14.16 21.33 -3.16
CA ILE A 399 -13.31 21.35 -1.98
C ILE A 399 -14.01 22.15 -0.89
N LEU A 400 -14.33 21.51 0.23
CA LEU A 400 -14.91 22.16 1.40
C LEU A 400 -13.84 22.33 2.48
N LYS A 401 -13.69 23.53 3.03
CA LYS A 401 -12.74 23.77 4.12
C LYS A 401 -13.14 24.94 5.02
N GLU A 402 -12.54 25.00 6.20
CA GLU A 402 -12.67 26.17 7.06
C GLU A 402 -11.74 27.31 6.64
N THR A 403 -12.17 28.52 6.95
CA THR A 403 -11.38 29.75 6.86
C THR A 403 -11.50 30.51 8.18
N ALA A 404 -10.80 31.65 8.28
CA ALA A 404 -10.94 32.54 9.43
C ALA A 404 -12.37 33.11 9.61
N GLN A 405 -13.22 33.01 8.58
CA GLN A 405 -14.61 33.46 8.61
C GLN A 405 -15.56 32.39 9.14
N THR A 406 -15.16 31.12 9.10
CA THR A 406 -16.00 29.99 9.48
C THR A 406 -16.36 30.03 10.95
N LYS A 407 -17.62 29.73 11.28
CA LYS A 407 -18.12 29.68 12.66
C LYS A 407 -18.79 28.36 12.96
N ARG A 408 -18.32 27.70 14.01
CA ARG A 408 -18.89 26.50 14.61
C ARG A 408 -19.88 26.89 15.73
N THR A 409 -21.10 27.29 15.35
CA THR A 409 -22.06 27.91 16.28
C THR A 409 -22.81 26.91 17.17
N ALA A 410 -23.25 25.77 16.61
CA ALA A 410 -23.91 24.72 17.38
C ALA A 410 -23.53 23.34 16.85
N LEU A 411 -22.60 22.67 17.54
CA LEU A 411 -22.04 21.36 17.18
C LEU A 411 -22.09 20.42 18.40
N ALA A 412 -23.29 20.03 18.83
CA ALA A 412 -23.49 19.15 19.98
C ALA A 412 -24.43 17.99 19.61
N CYS A 413 -24.15 16.80 20.13
CA CYS A 413 -25.00 15.63 19.88
C CYS A 413 -26.45 15.87 20.31
N GLY A 414 -27.41 15.38 19.52
CA GLY A 414 -28.85 15.58 19.73
C GLY A 414 -29.33 17.01 19.46
N GLN A 415 -28.53 17.85 18.81
CA GLN A 415 -28.90 19.21 18.40
C GLN A 415 -28.68 19.42 16.90
N ALA A 416 -29.55 20.22 16.31
CA ALA A 416 -29.41 20.64 14.92
C ALA A 416 -28.13 21.45 14.71
N VAL A 417 -27.43 21.13 13.63
CA VAL A 417 -26.12 21.69 13.28
C VAL A 417 -26.27 23.12 12.82
N GLN A 418 -25.46 24.02 13.40
CA GLN A 418 -25.26 25.38 12.89
C GLN A 418 -23.79 25.61 12.63
N TYR A 419 -23.44 25.63 11.35
CA TYR A 419 -22.07 25.73 10.86
C TYR A 419 -22.03 26.72 9.70
N GLN A 420 -21.37 27.86 9.92
CA GLN A 420 -21.53 29.04 9.08
C GLN A 420 -20.23 29.37 8.34
N ASP A 421 -20.38 29.89 7.13
CA ASP A 421 -19.31 30.49 6.33
C ASP A 421 -18.09 29.57 6.15
N PHE A 422 -18.30 28.27 5.95
CA PHE A 422 -17.24 27.39 5.44
C PHE A 422 -17.09 27.61 3.93
N LEU A 423 -15.87 27.48 3.43
CA LEU A 423 -15.54 27.76 2.04
C LEU A 423 -15.80 26.52 1.19
N ARG A 424 -16.54 26.72 0.09
CA ARG A 424 -16.77 25.74 -0.97
C ARG A 424 -16.07 26.23 -2.25
N VAL A 425 -15.02 25.54 -2.65
CA VAL A 425 -14.36 25.73 -3.95
C VAL A 425 -14.96 24.76 -4.95
N LYS A 426 -15.41 25.24 -6.12
CA LYS A 426 -15.95 24.43 -7.20
C LYS A 426 -14.95 24.38 -8.35
N VAL A 427 -14.31 23.23 -8.52
CA VAL A 427 -13.27 22.96 -9.50
C VAL A 427 -13.87 22.22 -10.69
N LEU A 428 -13.77 22.84 -11.87
CA LEU A 428 -14.25 22.28 -13.14
C LEU A 428 -13.11 21.63 -13.93
N PRO A 429 -13.41 20.75 -14.88
CA PRO A 429 -12.41 20.18 -15.77
C PRO A 429 -11.54 21.25 -16.43
N GLY A 430 -10.23 21.06 -16.39
CA GLY A 430 -9.23 22.02 -16.88
C GLY A 430 -8.88 23.18 -15.93
N GLN A 431 -9.50 23.26 -14.75
CA GLN A 431 -9.05 24.17 -13.69
C GLN A 431 -8.03 23.50 -12.76
N SER A 432 -7.20 24.32 -12.12
CA SER A 432 -6.15 23.89 -11.20
C SER A 432 -6.55 24.07 -9.74
N TYR A 433 -6.15 23.11 -8.90
CA TYR A 433 -6.22 23.19 -7.44
C TYR A 433 -4.99 22.49 -6.84
N ASN A 434 -4.16 23.18 -6.06
CA ASN A 434 -3.07 22.54 -5.33
C ASN A 434 -3.54 22.21 -3.90
N ILE A 435 -3.41 20.96 -3.47
CA ILE A 435 -3.95 20.47 -2.19
C ILE A 435 -3.15 20.99 -0.99
N TYR A 436 -1.83 21.06 -1.09
CA TYR A 436 -0.98 21.54 0.01
C TYR A 436 -1.15 23.03 0.29
N THR A 437 -1.21 23.85 -0.77
CA THR A 437 -1.29 25.31 -0.64
C THR A 437 -2.72 25.83 -0.68
N HIS A 438 -3.67 25.00 -1.13
CA HIS A 438 -5.04 25.38 -1.48
C HIS A 438 -5.12 26.53 -2.51
N THR A 439 -4.09 26.75 -3.32
CA THR A 439 -4.13 27.74 -4.41
C THR A 439 -4.90 27.18 -5.61
N HIS A 440 -5.79 27.98 -6.20
CA HIS A 440 -6.61 27.53 -7.33
C HIS A 440 -7.04 28.67 -8.26
N SER A 441 -7.54 28.27 -9.44
CA SER A 441 -8.18 29.17 -10.43
C SER A 441 -9.72 29.10 -10.42
N SER A 442 -10.26 28.37 -9.45
CA SER A 442 -11.68 27.99 -9.36
C SER A 442 -12.57 28.97 -8.60
N SER A 443 -13.88 28.76 -8.71
CA SER A 443 -14.88 29.63 -8.07
C SER A 443 -15.11 29.26 -6.60
N GLU A 444 -15.27 30.28 -5.76
CA GLU A 444 -15.50 30.16 -4.32
C GLU A 444 -16.94 30.54 -3.94
N LEU A 445 -17.44 29.93 -2.87
CA LEU A 445 -18.69 30.32 -2.22
C LEU A 445 -18.58 30.05 -0.72
N ALA A 446 -18.98 31.02 0.10
CA ALA A 446 -19.23 30.78 1.51
C ALA A 446 -20.59 30.08 1.66
N VAL A 447 -20.59 28.93 2.32
CA VAL A 447 -21.79 28.13 2.58
C VAL A 447 -22.01 28.04 4.09
N SER A 448 -23.27 28.13 4.50
CA SER A 448 -23.70 27.89 5.87
C SER A 448 -24.78 26.81 5.89
N ILE A 449 -24.80 26.02 6.95
CA ILE A 449 -25.89 25.10 7.29
C ILE A 449 -26.57 25.50 8.61
N ASN A 450 -27.90 25.45 8.62
CA ASN A 450 -28.73 25.55 9.82
C ASN A 450 -29.81 24.47 9.81
N GLY A 451 -29.55 23.37 10.51
CA GLY A 451 -30.44 22.21 10.58
C GLY A 451 -31.78 22.43 11.26
N ASN A 452 -32.03 23.61 11.85
CA ASN A 452 -33.36 23.96 12.38
C ASN A 452 -34.34 24.39 11.28
N LEU A 453 -33.85 24.60 10.05
CA LEU A 453 -34.64 25.11 8.94
C LEU A 453 -34.98 23.98 7.97
N SER A 454 -36.16 24.06 7.35
CA SER A 454 -36.57 23.12 6.30
C SER A 454 -35.72 23.25 5.03
N ASN A 455 -35.25 24.46 4.72
CA ASN A 455 -34.18 24.70 3.76
C ASN A 455 -32.94 25.12 4.56
N PHE A 456 -32.03 24.18 4.77
CA PHE A 456 -30.95 24.32 5.72
C PHE A 456 -29.68 24.93 5.11
N TYR A 457 -29.62 25.19 3.81
CA TYR A 457 -28.47 25.82 3.15
C TYR A 457 -28.61 27.35 3.03
N LEU A 458 -27.49 28.06 3.21
CA LEU A 458 -27.34 29.45 2.80
C LEU A 458 -26.01 29.61 2.04
N PRO A 459 -26.03 30.04 0.76
CA PRO A 459 -27.22 30.28 -0.07
C PRO A 459 -28.03 29.00 -0.33
N ASN A 460 -29.26 29.16 -0.81
CA ASN A 460 -30.20 28.04 -1.03
C ASN A 460 -29.66 26.96 -1.99
N ASN A 461 -28.77 27.31 -2.91
CA ASN A 461 -28.06 26.34 -3.73
C ASN A 461 -26.56 26.39 -3.39
N PRO A 462 -26.01 25.34 -2.74
CA PRO A 462 -24.60 25.32 -2.35
C PRO A 462 -23.67 24.80 -3.47
N TYR A 463 -24.20 24.23 -4.57
CA TYR A 463 -23.45 23.59 -5.66
C TYR A 463 -23.00 24.55 -6.78
#